data_AF-A0A9Q0KFE8-F1
#
_entry.id   AF-A0A9Q0KFE8-F1
#
_cell.length_a   1.000
_cell.length_b   1.000
_cell.length_c   1.000
_cell.angle_alpha   90.00
_cell.angle_beta   90.00
_cell.angle_gamma   90.00
#
_symmetry.space_group_name_H-M   'P 1'
#
loop_
_entity.id
_entity.type
_entity.pdbx_description
1 polymer ?
#
loop_
_entity_poly.entity_id
_entity_poly.type
_entity_poly.pdbx_seq_one_letter_code
_entity_poly.pdbx_strand_id
1 'polypeptide(L)'
;MGSLVTHFVAFLFFFSIGIRRLLCSFSLYLKNPCVYRSKTWYLSEARWKNIDLYGLLIALPIASFSEIFFFLAFSGHATYRFAFFQQAAVVILFWVLVILVILQENIDPFLMHENLVFVFAGIAFLIEYSLMGKGITGLGGRVYELLGALTLLCAAACFYISVRPTAFFAEGALSLGLIFKGTWVMQAGLSLYSDTFSLKGCRKISLSPAQVTTDVQCNLEEDRLRGVALMNLLFVLHLIGILLMSFSLFGALSCNRNLRCGEGTGPSMAEDESESMLMRPLPEFELE
;
A
#
# COMPACT_ATOMS: atom_id res chain seq x y z
N MET A 1 0.88 -18.65 2.70
CA MET A 1 -0.42 -18.04 3.11
C MET A 1 -1.10 -18.81 4.25
N GLY A 2 -0.39 -19.61 5.05
CA GLY A 2 -1.02 -20.60 5.93
C GLY A 2 -0.98 -20.33 7.43
N SER A 3 -0.61 -19.13 7.90
CA SER A 3 -0.45 -18.87 9.34
C SER A 3 -0.70 -17.42 9.72
N LEU A 4 -1.13 -17.20 10.97
CA LEU A 4 -1.24 -15.87 11.59
C LEU A 4 0.08 -15.09 11.48
N VAL A 5 1.23 -15.76 11.64
CA VAL A 5 2.56 -15.12 11.53
C VAL A 5 2.76 -14.52 10.14
N THR A 6 2.38 -15.24 9.08
CA THR A 6 2.52 -14.75 7.71
C THR A 6 1.63 -13.53 7.43
N HIS A 7 0.41 -13.51 8.00
CA HIS A 7 -0.50 -12.37 7.89
C HIS A 7 0.03 -11.16 8.68
N PHE A 8 0.59 -11.39 9.88
CA PHE A 8 1.19 -10.35 10.69
C PHE A 8 2.40 -9.69 10.00
N VAL A 9 3.30 -10.49 9.44
CA VAL A 9 4.47 -9.99 8.70
C VAL A 9 4.04 -9.20 7.46
N ALA A 10 3.07 -9.72 6.69
CA ALA A 10 2.52 -9.01 5.54
C ALA A 10 1.89 -7.65 5.92
N PHE A 11 1.15 -7.60 7.03
CA PHE A 11 0.63 -6.34 7.59
C PHE A 11 1.75 -5.33 7.84
N LEU A 12 2.82 -5.73 8.53
CA LEU A 12 3.91 -4.82 8.86
C LEU A 12 4.51 -4.16 7.61
N PHE A 13 4.74 -4.94 6.54
CA PHE A 13 5.27 -4.40 5.29
C PHE A 13 4.28 -3.49 4.58
N PHE A 14 3.06 -3.96 4.29
CA PHE A 14 2.06 -3.18 3.56
C PHE A 14 1.70 -1.87 4.28
N PHE A 15 1.52 -1.94 5.60
CA PHE A 15 1.18 -0.78 6.42
C PHE A 15 2.33 0.23 6.47
N SER A 16 3.56 -0.21 6.72
CA SER A 16 4.73 0.69 6.81
C SER A 16 5.00 1.40 5.48
N ILE A 17 4.94 0.65 4.38
CA ILE A 17 5.14 1.20 3.03
C ILE A 17 4.02 2.19 2.70
N GLY A 18 2.77 1.81 2.95
CA GLY A 18 1.61 2.65 2.69
C GLY A 18 1.65 3.97 3.46
N ILE A 19 1.94 3.94 4.78
CA ILE A 19 2.05 5.15 5.60
C ILE A 19 3.16 6.06 5.12
N ARG A 20 4.34 5.51 4.85
CA ARG A 20 5.46 6.33 4.39
C ARG A 20 5.16 6.97 3.03
N ARG A 21 4.59 6.23 2.07
CA ARG A 21 4.16 6.80 0.78
C ARG A 21 3.13 7.92 0.98
N LEU A 22 2.15 7.72 1.86
CA LEU A 22 1.13 8.72 2.17
C LEU A 22 1.76 10.00 2.74
N LEU A 23 2.62 9.87 3.76
CA LEU A 23 3.31 10.99 4.40
C LEU A 23 4.21 11.77 3.42
N CYS A 24 4.99 11.06 2.60
CA CYS A 24 5.86 11.68 1.61
C CYS A 24 5.04 12.39 0.53
N SER A 25 3.97 11.76 0.03
CA SER A 25 3.06 12.36 -0.95
C SER A 25 2.40 13.63 -0.41
N PHE A 26 1.89 13.60 0.82
CA PHE A 26 1.30 14.77 1.49
C PHE A 26 2.31 15.91 1.67
N SER A 27 3.50 15.58 2.15
CA SER A 27 4.58 16.57 2.35
C SER A 27 4.98 17.25 1.03
N LEU A 28 5.15 16.48 -0.05
CA LEU A 28 5.48 17.00 -1.38
C LEU A 28 4.36 17.85 -1.96
N TYR A 29 3.11 17.38 -1.87
CA TYR A 29 1.94 18.09 -2.37
C TYR A 29 1.73 19.42 -1.63
N LEU A 30 1.84 19.40 -0.29
CA LEU A 30 1.77 20.62 0.50
C LEU A 30 2.89 21.58 0.10
N LYS A 31 4.14 21.09 -0.07
CA LYS A 31 5.30 21.92 -0.43
C LYS A 31 5.06 22.72 -1.70
N ASN A 32 4.70 22.08 -2.81
CA ASN A 32 4.39 22.74 -4.08
C ASN A 32 3.40 21.87 -4.90
N PRO A 33 2.11 22.23 -4.99
CA PRO A 33 1.12 21.43 -5.71
C PRO A 33 1.38 21.40 -7.22
N CYS A 34 1.88 22.50 -7.80
CA CYS A 34 2.12 22.62 -9.25
C CYS A 34 3.29 21.76 -9.75
N VAL A 35 4.23 21.37 -8.88
CA VAL A 35 5.43 20.59 -9.21
C VAL A 35 5.30 19.15 -8.69
N TYR A 36 4.13 18.77 -8.17
CA TYR A 36 3.92 17.45 -7.61
C TYR A 36 4.09 16.36 -8.69
N ARG A 37 4.91 15.36 -8.38
CA ARG A 37 5.08 14.14 -9.16
C ARG A 37 5.20 12.95 -8.23
N SER A 38 4.39 11.92 -8.47
CA SER A 38 4.48 10.64 -7.76
C SER A 38 5.80 9.94 -8.09
N LYS A 39 6.36 9.25 -7.09
CA LYS A 39 7.57 8.44 -7.22
C LYS A 39 7.24 6.99 -6.93
N THR A 40 7.94 6.08 -7.61
CA THR A 40 7.82 4.63 -7.39
C THR A 40 8.22 4.25 -5.97
N TRP A 41 9.25 4.91 -5.44
CA TRP A 41 9.68 4.82 -4.05
C TRP A 41 10.14 6.19 -3.53
N TYR A 42 9.76 6.53 -2.30
CA TYR A 42 10.23 7.75 -1.64
C TYR A 42 11.48 7.44 -0.82
N LEU A 43 12.63 7.44 -1.50
CA LEU A 43 13.91 7.29 -0.84
C LEU A 43 14.23 8.53 0.00
N SER A 44 14.72 8.28 1.22
CA SER A 44 15.28 9.34 2.05
C SER A 44 16.81 9.34 1.95
N GLU A 45 17.40 10.53 2.00
CA GLU A 45 18.87 10.74 1.95
C GLU A 45 19.62 9.92 3.02
N ALA A 46 18.99 9.70 4.18
CA ALA A 46 19.55 8.82 5.20
C ALA A 46 19.21 7.36 4.89
N ARG A 47 20.23 6.53 4.60
CA ARG A 47 20.08 5.10 4.26
C ARG A 47 19.28 4.29 5.29
N TRP A 48 19.38 4.62 6.58
CA TRP A 48 18.60 4.00 7.66
C TRP A 48 17.09 4.29 7.60
N LYS A 49 16.64 5.27 6.82
CA LYS A 49 15.20 5.53 6.63
C LYS A 49 14.60 4.67 5.51
N ASN A 50 15.42 3.90 4.79
CA ASN A 50 14.99 2.96 3.75
C ASN A 50 14.98 1.50 4.25
N ILE A 51 14.93 1.28 5.57
CA ILE A 51 14.97 -0.07 6.20
C ILE A 51 13.90 -1.00 5.65
N ASP A 52 12.71 -0.50 5.33
CA ASP A 52 11.63 -1.32 4.79
C ASP A 52 11.86 -1.77 3.34
N LEU A 53 12.60 -1.01 2.52
CA LEU A 53 13.04 -1.45 1.19
C LEU A 53 14.03 -2.63 1.32
N TYR A 54 15.05 -2.47 2.16
CA TYR A 54 16.02 -3.53 2.43
C TYR A 54 15.39 -4.73 3.15
N GLY A 55 14.42 -4.47 4.02
CA GLY A 55 13.61 -5.47 4.69
C GLY A 55 12.83 -6.30 3.68
N LEU A 56 12.18 -5.68 2.70
CA LEU A 56 11.51 -6.40 1.60
C LEU A 56 12.49 -7.18 0.72
N LEU A 57 13.65 -6.60 0.41
CA LEU A 57 14.68 -7.25 -0.41
C LEU A 57 15.12 -8.60 0.21
N ILE A 58 15.17 -8.67 1.54
CA ILE A 58 15.54 -9.89 2.29
C ILE A 58 14.31 -10.78 2.55
N ALA A 59 13.17 -10.20 2.93
CA ALA A 59 12.00 -10.95 3.35
C ALA A 59 11.25 -11.64 2.21
N LEU A 60 11.11 -11.00 1.04
CA LEU A 60 10.41 -11.56 -0.11
C LEU A 60 11.03 -12.88 -0.63
N PRO A 61 12.36 -13.01 -0.83
CA PRO A 61 12.92 -14.28 -1.28
C PRO A 61 12.75 -15.36 -0.21
N ILE A 62 12.95 -15.04 1.08
CA ILE A 62 12.70 -15.99 2.18
C ILE A 62 11.24 -16.48 2.16
N ALA A 63 10.30 -15.56 2.02
CA ALA A 63 8.88 -15.90 1.92
C ALA A 63 8.61 -16.80 0.70
N SER A 64 9.15 -16.47 -0.47
CA SER A 64 9.02 -17.31 -1.66
C SER A 64 9.61 -18.71 -1.46
N PHE A 65 10.82 -18.83 -0.91
CA PHE A 65 11.43 -20.12 -0.62
C PHE A 65 10.59 -20.94 0.38
N SER A 66 9.96 -20.28 1.35
CA SER A 66 9.06 -20.96 2.29
C SER A 66 7.82 -21.56 1.60
N GLU A 67 7.21 -20.82 0.65
CA GLU A 67 6.06 -21.32 -0.13
C GLU A 67 6.46 -22.44 -1.10
N ILE A 68 7.65 -22.36 -1.73
CA ILE A 68 8.20 -23.45 -2.55
C ILE A 68 8.46 -24.69 -1.69
N PHE A 69 8.98 -24.51 -0.47
CA PHE A 69 9.16 -25.60 0.47
C PHE A 69 7.83 -26.26 0.82
N PHE A 70 6.78 -25.48 1.12
CA PHE A 70 5.42 -26.03 1.33
C PHE A 70 4.89 -26.75 0.09
N PHE A 71 5.12 -26.23 -1.11
CA PHE A 71 4.78 -26.92 -2.36
C PHE A 71 5.49 -28.29 -2.48
N LEU A 72 6.75 -28.41 -2.05
CA LEU A 72 7.51 -29.66 -2.13
C LEU A 72 7.14 -30.64 -1.01
N ALA A 73 6.93 -30.14 0.21
CA ALA A 73 6.67 -30.93 1.40
C ALA A 73 5.20 -31.40 1.52
N PHE A 74 4.26 -30.64 0.97
CA PHE A 74 2.84 -30.96 1.07
C PHE A 74 2.44 -32.03 0.04
N SER A 75 2.03 -33.20 0.54
CA SER A 75 1.58 -34.35 -0.26
C SER A 75 0.06 -34.40 -0.48
N GLY A 76 -0.68 -33.35 -0.13
CA GLY A 76 -2.14 -33.30 -0.30
C GLY A 76 -2.59 -33.00 -1.74
N HIS A 77 -3.88 -32.70 -1.90
CA HIS A 77 -4.53 -32.54 -3.21
C HIS A 77 -3.79 -31.53 -4.13
N ALA A 78 -3.63 -31.89 -5.41
CA ALA A 78 -2.78 -31.16 -6.36
C ALA A 78 -3.14 -29.67 -6.47
N THR A 79 -4.42 -29.31 -6.46
CA THR A 79 -4.90 -27.93 -6.57
C THR A 79 -4.36 -27.03 -5.45
N TYR A 80 -4.36 -27.52 -4.21
CA TYR A 80 -3.86 -26.76 -3.06
C TYR A 80 -2.33 -26.68 -3.07
N ARG A 81 -1.68 -27.77 -3.48
CA ARG A 81 -0.23 -27.80 -3.69
C ARG A 81 0.19 -26.72 -4.70
N PHE A 82 -0.45 -26.66 -5.88
CA PHE A 82 -0.15 -25.64 -6.90
C PHE A 82 -0.43 -24.21 -6.46
N ALA A 83 -1.37 -23.98 -5.54
CA ALA A 83 -1.63 -22.65 -4.99
C ALA A 83 -0.39 -22.07 -4.27
N PHE A 84 0.38 -22.89 -3.55
CA PHE A 84 1.65 -22.46 -2.94
C PHE A 84 2.70 -22.06 -3.98
N PHE A 85 2.81 -22.82 -5.08
CA PHE A 85 3.74 -22.48 -6.16
C PHE A 85 3.34 -21.18 -6.88
N GLN A 86 2.04 -21.00 -7.14
CA GLN A 86 1.50 -19.77 -7.71
C GLN A 86 1.77 -18.57 -6.80
N GLN A 87 1.57 -18.73 -5.49
CA GLN A 87 1.87 -17.69 -4.53
C GLN A 87 3.38 -17.37 -4.47
N ALA A 88 4.25 -18.39 -4.50
CA ALA A 88 5.68 -18.18 -4.56
C ALA A 88 6.08 -17.34 -5.80
N ALA A 89 5.52 -17.67 -6.97
CA ALA A 89 5.77 -16.92 -8.20
C ALA A 89 5.35 -15.44 -8.09
N VAL A 90 4.21 -15.15 -7.46
CA VAL A 90 3.77 -13.76 -7.18
C VAL A 90 4.75 -13.05 -6.25
N VAL A 91 5.20 -13.71 -5.18
CA VAL A 91 6.16 -13.11 -4.25
C VAL A 91 7.50 -12.83 -4.93
N ILE A 92 7.97 -13.74 -5.80
CA ILE A 92 9.16 -13.51 -6.64
C ILE A 92 8.96 -12.31 -7.57
N LEU A 93 7.78 -12.16 -8.16
CA LEU A 93 7.48 -11.02 -9.02
C LEU A 93 7.62 -9.69 -8.26
N PHE A 94 7.09 -9.60 -7.04
CA PHE A 94 7.31 -8.43 -6.18
C PHE A 94 8.77 -8.25 -5.78
N TRP A 95 9.53 -9.33 -5.59
CA TRP A 95 10.96 -9.24 -5.31
C TRP A 95 11.74 -8.66 -6.51
N VAL A 96 11.43 -9.10 -7.72
CA VAL A 96 11.98 -8.54 -8.96
C VAL A 96 11.63 -7.05 -9.07
N LEU A 97 10.40 -6.64 -8.74
CA LEU A 97 10.04 -5.22 -8.70
C LEU A 97 10.89 -4.41 -7.71
N VAL A 98 11.17 -4.95 -6.52
CA VAL A 98 12.05 -4.30 -5.55
C VAL A 98 13.47 -4.15 -6.10
N ILE A 99 14.00 -5.17 -6.77
CA ILE A 99 15.32 -5.09 -7.44
C ILE A 99 15.29 -4.05 -8.54
N LEU A 100 14.23 -3.99 -9.36
CA LEU A 100 14.08 -3.00 -10.43
C LEU A 100 14.06 -1.57 -9.87
N VAL A 101 13.36 -1.33 -8.75
CA VAL A 101 13.35 -0.02 -8.06
C VAL A 101 14.76 0.36 -7.58
N ILE A 102 15.50 -0.59 -6.98
CA ILE A 102 16.88 -0.35 -6.53
C ILE A 102 17.80 -0.10 -7.73
N LEU A 103 17.67 -0.86 -8.80
CA LEU A 103 18.48 -0.72 -10.00
C LEU A 103 18.23 0.62 -10.68
N GLN A 104 16.97 1.05 -10.74
CA GLN A 104 16.58 2.36 -11.26
C GLN A 104 17.24 3.51 -10.52
N GLU A 105 17.44 3.38 -9.20
CA GLU A 105 18.10 4.43 -8.42
C GLU A 105 19.63 4.45 -8.65
N ASN A 106 20.24 3.30 -8.92
CA ASN A 106 21.70 3.18 -9.06
C ASN A 106 22.20 3.34 -10.50
N ILE A 107 21.35 3.07 -11.49
CA ILE A 107 21.64 3.26 -12.92
C ILE A 107 21.02 4.58 -13.36
N ASP A 108 21.65 5.26 -14.34
CA ASP A 108 21.16 6.52 -14.89
C ASP A 108 19.62 6.49 -15.12
N PRO A 109 18.86 7.43 -14.52
CA PRO A 109 17.39 7.51 -14.62
C PRO A 109 16.84 7.58 -16.06
N PHE A 110 17.72 7.83 -17.02
CA PHE A 110 17.41 7.86 -18.45
C PHE A 110 17.14 6.49 -19.06
N LEU A 111 17.68 5.39 -18.50
CA LEU A 111 17.52 4.05 -19.09
C LEU A 111 16.18 3.40 -18.73
N MET A 112 15.60 3.74 -17.56
CA MET A 112 14.36 3.17 -17.04
C MET A 112 13.45 4.26 -16.49
N HIS A 113 12.40 4.59 -17.25
CA HIS A 113 11.43 5.61 -16.87
C HIS A 113 10.55 5.12 -15.70
N GLU A 114 10.33 5.97 -14.69
CA GLU A 114 9.52 5.66 -13.49
C GLU A 114 8.13 5.10 -13.85
N ASN A 115 7.55 5.57 -14.95
CA ASN A 115 6.22 5.12 -15.39
C ASN A 115 6.21 3.63 -15.76
N LEU A 116 7.31 3.07 -16.29
CA LEU A 116 7.39 1.64 -16.62
C LEU A 116 7.37 0.77 -15.36
N VAL A 117 8.04 1.22 -14.30
CA VAL A 117 8.03 0.52 -13.01
C VAL A 117 6.61 0.50 -12.41
N PHE A 118 5.86 1.59 -12.56
CA PHE A 118 4.43 1.60 -12.19
C PHE A 118 3.57 0.65 -13.04
N VAL A 119 3.86 0.51 -14.35
CA VAL A 119 3.19 -0.50 -15.19
C VAL A 119 3.48 -1.91 -14.70
N PHE A 120 4.75 -2.23 -14.43
CA PHE A 120 5.13 -3.56 -13.91
C PHE A 120 4.51 -3.82 -12.52
N ALA A 121 4.45 -2.81 -11.65
CA ALA A 121 3.76 -2.91 -10.37
C ALA A 121 2.25 -3.16 -10.54
N GLY A 122 1.59 -2.47 -11.47
CA GLY A 122 0.19 -2.69 -11.81
C GLY A 122 -0.07 -4.12 -12.31
N ILE A 123 0.79 -4.63 -13.20
CA ILE A 123 0.73 -6.02 -13.69
C ILE A 123 0.90 -7.01 -12.54
N ALA A 124 1.85 -6.78 -11.64
CA ALA A 124 2.08 -7.66 -10.50
C ALA A 124 0.86 -7.73 -9.56
N PHE A 125 0.23 -6.59 -9.25
CA PHE A 125 -1.02 -6.58 -8.49
C PHE A 125 -2.16 -7.28 -9.24
N LEU A 126 -2.23 -7.16 -10.58
CA LEU A 126 -3.26 -7.84 -11.36
C LEU A 126 -3.08 -9.36 -11.38
N ILE A 127 -1.83 -9.84 -11.44
CA ILE A 127 -1.49 -11.25 -11.34
C ILE A 127 -1.83 -11.75 -9.92
N GLU A 128 -1.47 -11.00 -8.88
CA GLU A 128 -1.84 -11.33 -7.50
C GLU A 128 -3.35 -11.45 -7.33
N TYR A 129 -4.12 -10.49 -7.84
CA TYR A 129 -5.59 -10.52 -7.84
C TYR A 129 -6.14 -11.79 -8.52
N SER A 130 -5.59 -12.15 -9.69
CA SER A 130 -6.04 -13.31 -10.47
C SER A 130 -5.76 -14.66 -9.79
N LEU A 131 -4.87 -14.68 -8.78
CA LEU A 131 -4.50 -15.87 -8.03
C LEU A 131 -5.11 -15.91 -6.62
N MET A 132 -5.63 -14.77 -6.14
CA MET A 132 -6.22 -14.64 -4.81
C MET A 132 -7.56 -15.37 -4.71
N GLY A 133 -7.77 -16.11 -3.61
CA GLY A 133 -9.05 -16.75 -3.31
C GLY A 133 -9.39 -18.03 -4.10
N LYS A 134 -8.51 -18.49 -5.01
CA LYS A 134 -8.72 -19.77 -5.72
C LYS A 134 -8.67 -20.95 -4.74
N GLY A 135 -9.81 -21.64 -4.59
CA GLY A 135 -9.94 -22.85 -3.75
C GLY A 135 -10.43 -22.60 -2.31
N ILE A 136 -10.68 -21.33 -1.93
CA ILE A 136 -11.26 -20.97 -0.62
C ILE A 136 -12.71 -20.55 -0.84
N THR A 137 -13.65 -21.31 -0.30
CA THR A 137 -15.09 -21.03 -0.40
C THR A 137 -15.63 -20.46 0.92
N GLY A 138 -16.93 -20.13 0.94
CA GLY A 138 -17.61 -19.72 2.17
C GLY A 138 -17.10 -18.39 2.75
N LEU A 139 -16.99 -18.35 4.07
CA LEU A 139 -16.58 -17.15 4.82
C LEU A 139 -15.15 -16.72 4.47
N GLY A 140 -14.21 -17.68 4.40
CA GLY A 140 -12.83 -17.41 4.01
C GLY A 140 -12.75 -16.83 2.59
N GLY A 141 -13.55 -17.38 1.67
CA GLY A 141 -13.66 -16.87 0.30
C GLY A 141 -14.04 -15.39 0.26
N ARG A 142 -15.05 -14.97 1.05
CA ARG A 142 -15.46 -13.56 1.11
C ARG A 142 -14.37 -12.64 1.65
N VAL A 143 -13.61 -13.07 2.66
CA VAL A 143 -12.51 -12.27 3.24
C VAL A 143 -11.40 -12.05 2.20
N TYR A 144 -11.01 -13.10 1.46
CA TYR A 144 -10.01 -13.00 0.40
C TYR A 144 -10.53 -12.30 -0.85
N GLU A 145 -11.82 -12.35 -1.15
CA GLU A 145 -12.44 -11.57 -2.22
C GLU A 145 -12.33 -10.06 -1.96
N LEU A 146 -12.62 -9.62 -0.74
CA LEU A 146 -12.42 -8.22 -0.31
C LEU A 146 -10.95 -7.80 -0.39
N LEU A 147 -10.03 -8.69 -0.02
CA LEU A 147 -8.59 -8.46 -0.20
C LEU A 147 -8.19 -8.35 -1.68
N GLY A 148 -8.82 -9.15 -2.53
CA GLY A 148 -8.68 -9.09 -3.98
C GLY A 148 -9.15 -7.74 -4.53
N ALA A 149 -10.30 -7.23 -4.08
CA ALA A 149 -10.80 -5.91 -4.48
C ALA A 149 -9.83 -4.78 -4.12
N LEU A 150 -9.19 -4.83 -2.93
CA LEU A 150 -8.14 -3.87 -2.55
C LEU A 150 -6.90 -4.00 -3.43
N THR A 151 -6.54 -5.22 -3.81
CA THR A 151 -5.42 -5.48 -4.73
C THR A 151 -5.69 -4.90 -6.12
N LEU A 152 -6.92 -5.04 -6.61
CA LEU A 152 -7.36 -4.46 -7.87
C LEU A 152 -7.35 -2.93 -7.82
N LEU A 153 -7.76 -2.32 -6.70
CA LEU A 153 -7.65 -0.88 -6.48
C LEU A 153 -6.20 -0.40 -6.58
N CYS A 154 -5.25 -1.11 -5.94
CA CYS A 154 -3.82 -0.80 -6.06
C CYS A 154 -3.32 -0.94 -7.50
N ALA A 155 -3.74 -1.98 -8.23
CA ALA A 155 -3.40 -2.17 -9.65
C ALA A 155 -3.88 -0.99 -10.51
N ALA A 156 -5.15 -0.60 -10.35
CA ALA A 156 -5.75 0.51 -11.08
C ALA A 156 -5.04 1.84 -10.77
N ALA A 157 -4.71 2.09 -9.50
CA ALA A 157 -3.95 3.28 -9.11
C ALA A 157 -2.55 3.30 -9.75
N CYS A 158 -1.84 2.16 -9.76
CA CYS A 158 -0.53 2.05 -10.43
C CYS A 158 -0.61 2.35 -11.93
N PHE A 159 -1.60 1.80 -12.64
CA PHE A 159 -1.81 2.09 -14.07
C PHE A 159 -2.20 3.54 -14.31
N TYR A 160 -2.97 4.15 -13.42
CA TYR A 160 -3.32 5.56 -13.56
C TYR A 160 -2.10 6.47 -13.36
N ILE A 161 -1.28 6.17 -12.35
CA ILE A 161 -0.04 6.92 -12.06
C ILE A 161 0.97 6.78 -13.21
N SER A 162 1.05 5.62 -13.86
CA SER A 162 1.97 5.44 -15.00
C SER A 162 1.63 6.34 -16.20
N VAL A 163 0.34 6.66 -16.40
CA VAL A 163 -0.11 7.58 -17.46
C VAL A 163 -0.06 9.04 -16.99
N ARG A 164 -0.43 9.31 -15.74
CA ARG A 164 -0.52 10.64 -15.15
C ARG A 164 0.23 10.69 -13.81
N PRO A 165 1.57 10.81 -13.81
CA PRO A 165 2.36 10.78 -12.57
C PRO A 165 2.14 12.01 -11.68
N THR A 166 1.52 13.08 -12.19
CA THR A 166 1.15 14.27 -11.41
C THR A 166 -0.18 14.10 -10.64
N ALA A 167 -0.85 12.97 -10.78
CA ALA A 167 -2.14 12.73 -10.15
C ALA A 167 -2.00 12.39 -8.65
N PHE A 168 -2.04 13.41 -7.81
CA PHE A 168 -1.99 13.28 -6.35
C PHE A 168 -3.04 12.32 -5.78
N PHE A 169 -4.28 12.39 -6.27
CA PHE A 169 -5.35 11.51 -5.78
C PHE A 169 -5.10 10.04 -6.08
N ALA A 170 -4.45 9.72 -7.19
CA ALA A 170 -4.11 8.33 -7.53
C ALA A 170 -3.00 7.79 -6.63
N GLU A 171 -1.99 8.60 -6.31
CA GLU A 171 -0.97 8.24 -5.31
C GLU A 171 -1.57 8.08 -3.91
N GLY A 172 -2.51 8.97 -3.54
CA GLY A 172 -3.28 8.86 -2.31
C GLY A 172 -4.09 7.55 -2.27
N ALA A 173 -4.79 7.21 -3.35
CA ALA A 173 -5.55 5.96 -3.47
C ALA A 173 -4.65 4.72 -3.38
N LEU A 174 -3.48 4.72 -4.03
CA LEU A 174 -2.50 3.65 -3.92
C LEU A 174 -1.99 3.51 -2.48
N SER A 175 -1.63 4.62 -1.84
CA SER A 175 -1.11 4.64 -0.47
C SER A 175 -2.15 4.14 0.54
N LEU A 176 -3.38 4.66 0.47
CA LEU A 176 -4.50 4.21 1.32
C LEU A 176 -4.89 2.77 1.02
N GLY A 177 -4.84 2.36 -0.25
CA GLY A 177 -5.08 0.98 -0.68
C GLY A 177 -4.07 0.01 -0.05
N LEU A 178 -2.77 0.37 0.00
CA LEU A 178 -1.74 -0.44 0.67
C LEU A 178 -1.95 -0.50 2.19
N ILE A 179 -2.27 0.63 2.83
CA ILE A 179 -2.58 0.66 4.27
C ILE A 179 -3.77 -0.25 4.57
N PHE A 180 -4.85 -0.12 3.78
CA PHE A 180 -6.07 -0.91 3.96
C PHE A 180 -5.82 -2.39 3.66
N LYS A 181 -5.09 -2.70 2.60
CA LYS A 181 -4.68 -4.06 2.29
C LYS A 181 -3.91 -4.67 3.47
N GLY A 182 -2.95 -3.94 4.04
CA GLY A 182 -2.18 -4.39 5.21
C GLY A 182 -3.07 -4.66 6.43
N THR A 183 -3.89 -3.71 6.84
CA THR A 183 -4.78 -3.88 8.01
C THR A 183 -5.81 -4.98 7.80
N TRP A 184 -6.34 -5.12 6.59
CA TRP A 184 -7.28 -6.19 6.25
C TRP A 184 -6.61 -7.57 6.24
N VAL A 185 -5.35 -7.68 5.80
CA VAL A 185 -4.58 -8.93 5.93
C VAL A 185 -4.40 -9.33 7.39
N MET A 186 -4.09 -8.38 8.28
CA MET A 186 -4.04 -8.66 9.72
C MET A 186 -5.40 -9.16 10.21
N GLN A 187 -6.48 -8.45 9.87
CA GLN A 187 -7.82 -8.80 10.29
C GLN A 187 -8.22 -10.20 9.81
N ALA A 188 -7.92 -10.55 8.56
CA ALA A 188 -8.10 -11.88 8.01
C ALA A 188 -7.29 -12.93 8.78
N GLY A 189 -6.03 -12.63 9.11
CA GLY A 189 -5.17 -13.47 9.93
C GLY A 189 -5.79 -13.77 11.30
N LEU A 190 -6.22 -12.72 12.01
CA LEU A 190 -6.84 -12.84 13.33
C LEU A 190 -8.15 -13.64 13.26
N SER A 191 -9.02 -13.34 12.30
CA SER A 191 -10.34 -13.96 12.22
C SER A 191 -10.35 -15.40 11.71
N LEU A 192 -9.37 -15.78 10.88
CA LEU A 192 -9.32 -17.11 10.24
C LEU A 192 -8.34 -18.08 10.91
N TYR A 193 -7.29 -17.56 11.55
CA TYR A 193 -6.18 -18.37 12.10
C TYR A 193 -5.96 -18.21 13.61
N SER A 194 -6.71 -17.34 14.31
CA SER A 194 -6.67 -17.23 15.79
C SER A 194 -7.93 -17.83 16.42
N ASP A 195 -7.75 -18.60 17.50
CA ASP A 195 -8.87 -19.16 18.27
C ASP A 195 -9.58 -18.06 19.12
N THR A 196 -8.88 -16.99 19.49
CA THR A 196 -9.42 -15.89 20.34
C THR A 196 -10.36 -14.96 19.59
N PHE A 197 -10.09 -14.72 18.30
CA PHE A 197 -10.88 -13.82 17.44
C PHE A 197 -11.73 -14.58 16.43
N SER A 198 -11.90 -15.89 16.62
CA SER A 198 -12.75 -16.71 15.77
C SER A 198 -14.20 -16.27 15.90
N LEU A 199 -14.93 -16.28 14.78
CA LEU A 199 -16.36 -15.99 14.76
C LEU A 199 -17.11 -17.05 15.57
N LYS A 200 -18.05 -16.58 16.40
CA LYS A 200 -18.88 -17.46 17.24
C LYS A 200 -19.58 -18.52 16.38
N GLY A 201 -19.37 -19.79 16.68
CA GLY A 201 -19.95 -20.92 15.93
C GLY A 201 -19.10 -21.43 14.75
N CYS A 202 -17.97 -20.77 14.44
CA CYS A 202 -17.04 -21.17 13.39
C CYS A 202 -15.67 -21.58 13.98
N ARG A 203 -15.12 -22.69 13.48
CA ARG A 203 -13.77 -23.17 13.84
C ARG A 203 -12.72 -22.56 12.89
N LYS A 204 -11.49 -22.37 13.36
CA LYS A 204 -10.35 -21.90 12.53
C LYS A 204 -10.20 -22.72 11.25
N ILE A 205 -9.60 -22.13 10.22
CA ILE A 205 -9.29 -22.83 8.98
C ILE A 205 -8.45 -24.07 9.33
N SER A 206 -9.03 -25.24 9.09
CA SER A 206 -8.41 -26.52 9.34
C SER A 206 -8.02 -27.11 8.00
N LEU A 207 -6.71 -27.15 7.73
CA LEU A 207 -6.13 -27.82 6.58
C LEU A 207 -6.23 -29.34 6.76
N SER A 208 -7.44 -29.88 6.58
CA SER A 208 -7.64 -31.33 6.58
C SER A 208 -7.21 -31.90 5.22
N PRO A 209 -6.27 -32.87 5.19
CA PRO A 209 -5.76 -33.46 3.94
C PRO A 209 -6.83 -34.23 3.14
N ALA A 210 -8.03 -34.42 3.70
CA ALA A 210 -9.13 -35.14 3.07
C ALA A 210 -10.19 -34.24 2.38
N GLN A 211 -10.11 -32.91 2.51
CA GLN A 211 -11.18 -32.01 2.06
C GLN A 211 -10.78 -31.20 0.82
N VAL A 212 -11.63 -31.25 -0.21
CA VAL A 212 -11.40 -30.64 -1.55
C VAL A 212 -11.42 -29.10 -1.51
N THR A 213 -12.04 -28.51 -0.49
CA THR A 213 -12.16 -27.07 -0.28
C THR A 213 -11.69 -26.71 1.14
N THR A 214 -10.77 -25.76 1.27
CA THR A 214 -10.41 -25.16 2.57
C THR A 214 -11.48 -24.14 2.93
N ASP A 215 -12.50 -24.58 3.67
CA ASP A 215 -13.54 -23.70 4.21
C ASP A 215 -13.38 -23.57 5.73
N VAL A 216 -13.82 -22.43 6.24
CA VAL A 216 -14.05 -22.25 7.67
C VAL A 216 -15.27 -23.09 8.03
N GLN A 217 -15.05 -24.19 8.76
CA GLN A 217 -16.15 -25.07 9.16
C GLN A 217 -16.98 -24.37 10.25
N CYS A 218 -18.11 -23.81 9.84
CA CYS A 218 -19.14 -23.29 10.75
C CYS A 218 -20.13 -24.40 11.12
N ASN A 219 -20.59 -24.40 12.38
CA ASN A 219 -21.51 -25.42 12.89
C ASN A 219 -22.91 -25.30 12.28
N LEU A 220 -23.32 -24.08 11.93
CA LEU A 220 -24.61 -23.75 11.34
C LEU A 220 -24.43 -22.81 10.15
N GLU A 221 -25.34 -22.88 9.17
CA GLU A 221 -25.37 -21.95 8.03
C GLU A 221 -25.65 -20.51 8.49
N GLU A 222 -26.45 -20.33 9.55
CA GLU A 222 -26.73 -19.03 10.17
C GLU A 222 -25.45 -18.38 10.74
N ASP A 223 -24.56 -19.18 11.34
CA ASP A 223 -23.28 -18.70 11.86
C ASP A 223 -22.36 -18.22 10.71
N ARG A 224 -22.43 -18.91 9.56
CA ARG A 224 -21.71 -18.51 8.34
C ARG A 224 -22.21 -17.17 7.81
N LEU A 225 -23.53 -17.02 7.64
CA LEU A 225 -24.14 -15.77 7.17
C LEU A 225 -23.85 -14.61 8.11
N ARG A 226 -23.95 -14.84 9.43
CA ARG A 226 -23.58 -13.85 10.45
C ARG A 226 -22.11 -13.47 10.36
N GLY A 227 -21.23 -14.45 10.17
CA GLY A 227 -19.79 -14.22 9.98
C GLY A 227 -19.51 -13.33 8.77
N VAL A 228 -20.16 -13.61 7.63
CA VAL A 228 -20.03 -12.81 6.40
C VAL A 228 -20.53 -11.38 6.63
N ALA A 229 -21.67 -11.21 7.27
CA ALA A 229 -22.21 -9.88 7.60
C ALA A 229 -21.25 -9.08 8.52
N LEU A 230 -20.68 -9.73 9.54
CA LEU A 230 -19.72 -9.11 10.44
C LEU A 230 -18.43 -8.71 9.71
N MET A 231 -17.91 -9.56 8.82
CA MET A 231 -16.71 -9.23 8.02
C MET A 231 -16.97 -8.04 7.09
N ASN A 232 -18.13 -7.98 6.43
CA ASN A 232 -18.49 -6.83 5.60
C ASN A 232 -18.59 -5.54 6.44
N LEU A 233 -19.22 -5.59 7.62
CA LEU A 233 -19.30 -4.44 8.53
C LEU A 233 -17.91 -3.98 8.97
N LEU A 234 -17.05 -4.93 9.34
CA LEU A 234 -15.69 -4.65 9.79
C LEU A 234 -14.84 -4.05 8.67
N PHE A 235 -15.03 -4.49 7.43
CA PHE A 235 -14.40 -3.91 6.25
C PHE A 235 -14.80 -2.45 6.06
N VAL A 236 -16.09 -2.12 6.17
CA VAL A 236 -16.57 -0.74 6.09
C VAL A 236 -16.02 0.12 7.23
N LEU A 237 -15.97 -0.42 8.46
CA LEU A 237 -15.39 0.29 9.59
C LEU A 237 -13.89 0.58 9.39
N HIS A 238 -13.13 -0.37 8.85
CA HIS A 238 -11.73 -0.18 8.49
C HIS A 238 -11.57 0.93 7.45
N LEU A 239 -12.42 0.95 6.42
CA LEU A 239 -12.41 2.00 5.39
C LEU A 239 -12.63 3.38 6.01
N ILE A 240 -13.66 3.53 6.86
CA ILE A 240 -13.96 4.79 7.56
C ILE A 240 -12.76 5.21 8.42
N GLY A 241 -12.21 4.28 9.21
CA GLY A 241 -11.06 4.54 10.07
C GLY A 241 -9.84 5.03 9.28
N ILE A 242 -9.53 4.41 8.14
CA ILE A 242 -8.40 4.78 7.28
C ILE A 242 -8.61 6.16 6.66
N LEU A 243 -9.83 6.49 6.21
CA LEU A 243 -10.14 7.82 5.69
C LEU A 243 -9.97 8.89 6.76
N LEU A 244 -10.51 8.68 7.97
CA LEU A 244 -10.35 9.61 9.09
C LEU A 244 -8.87 9.80 9.46
N MET A 245 -8.10 8.72 9.49
CA MET A 245 -6.67 8.76 9.77
C MET A 245 -5.93 9.57 8.69
N SER A 246 -6.28 9.38 7.41
CA SER A 246 -5.73 10.13 6.28
C SER A 246 -6.01 11.64 6.39
N PHE A 247 -7.26 12.03 6.64
CA PHE A 247 -7.63 13.44 6.81
C PHE A 247 -6.92 14.07 8.01
N SER A 248 -6.86 13.35 9.14
CA SER A 248 -6.17 13.82 10.35
C SER A 248 -4.69 14.02 10.09
N LEU A 249 -4.05 13.10 9.36
CA LEU A 249 -2.63 13.18 9.02
C LEU A 249 -2.33 14.35 8.08
N PHE A 250 -3.17 14.56 7.07
CA PHE A 250 -3.05 15.71 6.16
C PHE A 250 -3.22 17.03 6.92
N GLY A 251 -4.23 17.12 7.78
CA GLY A 251 -4.48 18.29 8.62
C GLY A 251 -3.32 18.58 9.57
N ALA A 252 -2.81 17.57 10.27
CA ALA A 252 -1.67 17.71 11.17
C ALA A 252 -0.40 18.20 10.44
N LEU A 253 -0.11 17.66 9.26
CA LEU A 253 1.02 18.11 8.43
C LEU A 253 0.84 19.55 7.96
N SER A 254 -0.37 19.94 7.56
CA SER A 254 -0.67 21.31 7.15
C SER A 254 -0.50 22.28 8.31
N CYS A 255 -1.02 21.95 9.50
CA CYS A 255 -0.90 22.78 10.70
C CYS A 255 0.56 22.96 11.14
N ASN A 256 1.34 21.87 11.22
CA ASN A 256 2.75 21.93 11.60
C ASN A 256 3.57 22.82 10.65
N ARG A 257 3.22 22.85 9.37
CA ARG A 257 3.92 23.69 8.39
C ARG A 257 3.54 25.17 8.54
N ASN A 258 2.27 25.47 8.77
CA ASN A 258 1.81 26.83 9.00
C ASN A 258 2.44 27.44 10.26
N LEU A 259 2.56 26.65 11.34
CA LEU A 259 3.27 27.06 12.56
C LEU A 259 4.73 27.44 12.27
N ARG A 260 5.46 26.58 11.54
CA ARG A 260 6.87 26.83 11.18
C ARG A 260 7.06 28.05 10.26
N CYS A 261 6.06 28.38 9.44
CA CYS A 261 6.07 29.59 8.61
C CYS A 261 5.70 30.85 9.40
N GLY A 262 4.78 30.73 10.38
CA GLY A 262 4.38 31.81 11.28
C GLY A 262 5.49 32.25 12.24
N GLU A 263 6.29 31.31 12.74
CA GLU A 263 7.47 31.63 13.58
C GLU A 263 8.61 32.33 12.80
N GLY A 264 8.63 32.22 11.46
CA GLY A 264 9.60 32.93 10.60
C GLY A 264 9.18 34.35 10.21
N THR A 265 7.95 34.77 10.55
CA THR A 265 7.43 36.11 10.25
C THR A 265 7.21 36.85 11.57
N GLY A 266 8.31 37.20 12.25
CA GLY A 266 8.30 38.24 13.27
C GLY A 266 8.07 39.62 12.64
N PRO A 267 7.54 40.61 13.38
CA PRO A 267 7.09 41.88 12.81
C PRO A 267 8.30 42.77 12.46
N SER A 268 8.76 42.72 11.23
CA SER A 268 9.74 43.68 10.69
C SER A 268 9.51 44.02 9.22
N MET A 269 8.26 43.91 8.74
CA MET A 269 7.87 44.39 7.41
C MET A 269 6.53 45.12 7.46
N ALA A 270 6.39 46.07 8.39
CA ALA A 270 5.24 46.99 8.44
C ALA A 270 5.63 48.47 8.31
N GLU A 271 6.91 48.80 8.06
CA GLU A 271 7.35 50.21 7.95
C GLU A 271 8.02 50.59 6.62
N ASP A 272 8.33 49.66 5.71
CA ASP A 272 9.08 49.99 4.49
C ASP A 272 8.24 50.21 3.21
N GLU A 273 6.90 50.08 3.27
CA GLU A 273 6.04 50.28 2.09
C GLU A 273 5.54 51.73 1.89
N SER A 274 5.91 52.69 2.73
CA SER A 274 5.40 54.07 2.60
C SER A 274 6.37 55.09 1.98
N GLU A 275 7.67 54.78 1.77
CA GLU A 275 8.64 55.77 1.25
C GLU A 275 9.13 55.51 -0.20
N SER A 276 8.71 54.44 -0.86
CA SER A 276 9.15 54.11 -2.23
C SER A 276 8.31 54.76 -3.35
N MET A 277 7.32 55.62 -3.04
CA MET A 277 6.41 56.21 -4.03
C MET A 277 6.77 57.63 -4.49
N LEU A 278 8.06 57.98 -4.54
CA LEU A 278 8.52 59.23 -5.18
C LEU A 278 9.45 58.92 -6.37
N MET A 279 8.82 58.76 -7.53
CA MET A 279 9.44 58.38 -8.81
C MET A 279 10.30 59.53 -9.39
N ARG A 280 11.51 59.17 -9.82
CA ARG A 280 12.50 59.97 -10.57
C ARG A 280 12.00 60.43 -11.97
N PRO A 281 12.59 61.50 -12.56
CA PRO A 281 12.20 62.08 -13.84
C PRO A 281 12.80 61.35 -15.07
N LEU A 282 12.12 61.53 -16.22
CA LEU A 282 12.43 61.01 -17.57
C LEU A 282 13.68 61.67 -18.18
N PRO A 283 14.46 60.98 -19.05
CA PRO A 283 15.48 61.63 -19.88
C PRO A 283 14.94 61.96 -21.30
N GLU A 284 15.29 63.16 -21.78
CA GLU A 284 15.10 63.64 -23.14
C GLU A 284 16.05 62.93 -24.13
N PHE A 285 15.55 62.62 -25.32
CA PHE A 285 16.34 62.15 -26.47
C PHE A 285 16.51 63.32 -27.45
N GLU A 286 17.76 63.75 -27.67
CA GLU A 286 18.15 64.58 -28.82
C GLU A 286 18.42 63.69 -30.04
N LEU A 287 18.07 64.19 -31.23
CA LEU A 287 18.20 63.52 -32.52
C LEU A 287 18.88 64.51 -33.48
N GLU A 288 20.07 64.17 -33.96
CA GLU A 288 20.66 64.65 -35.22
C GLU A 288 20.60 63.52 -36.25
#